data_AF-A0A126P847-F1
#
_entry.id   AF-A0A126P847-F1
#
_cell.length_a   1.000
_cell.length_b   1.000
_cell.length_c   1.000
_cell.angle_alpha   90.00
_cell.angle_beta   90.00
_cell.angle_gamma   90.00
#
_symmetry.space_group_name_H-M   'P 1'
#
loop_
_entity.id
_entity.type
_entity.pdbx_description
1 polymer ?
#
loop_
_entity_poly.entity_id
_entity_poly.type
_entity_poly.pdbx_seq_one_letter_code
_entity_poly.pdbx_strand_id
1 'polypeptide(L)'
;MDKKLKEYPGIVFNYSQPIIDNVEEAVAGINAALAVKIFGNDLKELDGKTNEVMKVLGGVRGVKNFGILRNLGQPEMSVRLDQTRMAA
;
A
#
# COMPACT_ATOMS: atom_id res chain seq x y z
N MET A 1 22.47 8.13 1.23
CA MET A 1 21.65 7.53 0.17
C MET A 1 20.31 8.26 0.08
N ASP A 2 19.56 8.28 1.18
CA ASP A 2 18.25 8.93 1.33
C ASP A 2 18.14 10.37 0.77
N LYS A 3 19.08 11.28 1.12
CA LYS A 3 19.08 12.67 0.62
C LYS A 3 19.08 12.81 -0.91
N LYS A 4 19.83 11.95 -1.62
CA LYS A 4 19.92 12.01 -3.09
C LYS A 4 18.70 11.40 -3.77
N LEU A 5 18.07 10.41 -3.12
CA LEU A 5 16.92 9.70 -3.67
C LEU A 5 15.61 10.47 -3.46
N LYS A 6 15.54 11.37 -2.49
CA LYS A 6 14.40 12.28 -2.28
C LYS A 6 14.11 13.26 -3.41
N GLU A 7 15.01 13.38 -4.39
CA GLU A 7 14.81 14.22 -5.57
C GLU A 7 13.74 13.66 -6.53
N TYR A 8 13.40 12.37 -6.41
CA TYR A 8 12.39 11.73 -7.26
C TYR A 8 10.98 11.83 -6.63
N PRO A 9 10.08 12.65 -7.19
CA PRO A 9 8.75 12.84 -6.63
C PRO A 9 7.90 11.57 -6.76
N GLY A 10 7.09 11.29 -5.73
CA GLY A 10 6.16 10.16 -5.72
C GLY A 10 6.78 8.79 -5.41
N ILE A 11 8.10 8.70 -5.23
CA ILE A 11 8.77 7.45 -4.87
C ILE A 11 8.99 7.36 -3.36
N VAL A 12 8.54 6.26 -2.76
CA VAL A 12 8.85 5.89 -1.38
C VAL A 12 9.96 4.85 -1.39
N PHE A 13 11.11 5.18 -0.81
CA PHE A 13 12.25 4.26 -0.76
C PHE A 13 12.22 3.46 0.54
N ASN A 14 12.33 2.13 0.41
CA ASN A 14 12.61 1.22 1.51
C ASN A 14 14.00 0.59 1.30
N TYR A 15 14.70 0.28 2.41
CA TYR A 15 16.07 -0.20 2.38
C TYR A 15 16.18 -1.51 3.16
N SER A 16 16.83 -2.50 2.56
CA SER A 16 16.88 -3.85 3.10
C SER A 16 18.06 -4.65 2.53
N GLN A 17 18.14 -5.93 2.93
CA GLN A 17 19.12 -6.89 2.43
C GLN A 17 18.38 -8.06 1.75
N PRO A 18 18.83 -8.54 0.57
CA PRO A 18 18.09 -9.53 -0.22
C PRO A 18 17.72 -10.83 0.52
N ILE A 19 18.59 -11.30 1.41
CA ILE A 19 18.33 -12.53 2.19
C ILE A 19 17.21 -12.29 3.20
N ILE A 20 17.22 -11.14 3.88
CA ILE A 20 16.22 -10.81 4.90
C ILE A 20 14.87 -10.54 4.23
N ASP A 21 14.86 -9.86 3.08
CA ASP A 21 13.63 -9.61 2.33
C ASP A 21 12.88 -10.89 1.98
N ASN A 22 13.59 -11.91 1.48
CA ASN A 22 12.95 -13.19 1.15
C ASN A 22 12.31 -13.86 2.38
N VAL A 23 12.94 -13.71 3.55
CA VAL A 23 12.40 -14.26 4.81
C VAL A 23 11.20 -13.44 5.28
N GLU A 24 11.29 -12.10 5.25
CA GLU A 24 10.20 -11.20 5.63
C GLU A 24 8.98 -11.38 4.72
N GLU A 25 9.19 -11.48 3.42
CA GLU A 25 8.13 -11.74 2.44
C GLU A 25 7.46 -13.09 2.70
N ALA A 26 8.24 -14.15 2.92
CA ALA A 26 7.70 -15.48 3.20
C ALA A 26 6.87 -15.52 4.50
N VAL A 27 7.25 -14.73 5.52
CA VAL A 27 6.58 -14.73 6.83
C VAL A 27 5.39 -13.75 6.88
N ALA A 28 5.60 -12.51 6.44
CA ALA A 28 4.62 -11.44 6.55
C ALA A 28 3.72 -11.32 5.31
N GLY A 29 4.15 -11.88 4.18
CA GLY A 29 3.54 -11.67 2.86
C GLY A 29 3.87 -10.31 2.24
N ILE A 30 4.82 -9.59 2.80
CA ILE A 30 5.27 -8.27 2.37
C ILE A 30 6.73 -8.06 2.80
N ASN A 31 7.49 -7.32 2.00
CA ASN A 31 8.92 -7.04 2.21
C ASN A 31 9.08 -5.92 3.24
N ALA A 32 8.68 -6.21 4.47
CA ALA A 32 8.80 -5.31 5.61
C ALA A 32 8.98 -6.09 6.91
N ALA A 33 9.89 -5.60 7.76
CA ALA A 33 10.13 -6.14 9.09
C ALA A 33 8.88 -6.17 10.00
N LEU A 34 7.93 -5.26 9.78
CA LEU A 34 6.65 -5.22 10.49
C LEU A 34 5.54 -4.71 9.56
N ALA A 35 4.36 -5.32 9.65
CA ALA A 35 3.19 -4.92 8.89
C ALA A 35 1.95 -4.78 9.80
N VAL A 36 1.10 -3.81 9.47
CA VAL A 36 -0.22 -3.63 10.09
C VAL A 36 -1.27 -3.99 9.06
N LYS A 37 -2.09 -5.00 9.34
CA LYS A 37 -3.16 -5.49 8.45
C LYS A 37 -4.51 -5.07 9.00
N ILE A 38 -5.28 -4.33 8.21
CA ILE A 38 -6.64 -3.91 8.55
C ILE A 38 -7.60 -4.76 7.73
N PHE A 39 -8.54 -5.45 8.40
CA PHE A 39 -9.51 -6.34 7.78
C PHE A 39 -10.91 -5.74 7.86
N GLY A 40 -11.70 -5.92 6.80
CA GLY A 40 -13.06 -5.44 6.70
C GLY A 40 -13.62 -5.63 5.29
N ASN A 41 -14.88 -5.21 5.10
CA ASN A 41 -15.62 -5.47 3.86
C ASN A 41 -15.70 -4.25 2.93
N ASP A 42 -15.47 -3.03 3.44
CA ASP A 42 -15.53 -1.80 2.65
C ASP A 42 -14.11 -1.25 2.40
N LEU A 43 -13.67 -1.30 1.14
CA LEU A 43 -12.34 -0.83 0.76
C LEU A 43 -12.14 0.67 1.01
N LYS A 44 -13.18 1.50 0.90
CA LYS A 44 -13.06 2.95 1.15
C LYS A 44 -12.87 3.24 2.62
N GLU A 45 -13.61 2.53 3.48
CA GLU A 45 -13.44 2.64 4.93
C GLU A 45 -12.03 2.18 5.33
N LEU A 46 -11.58 1.04 4.78
CA LEU A 46 -10.24 0.51 5.04
C LEU A 46 -9.13 1.47 4.60
N ASP A 47 -9.24 2.13 3.44
CA ASP A 47 -8.27 3.15 3.01
C ASP A 47 -8.25 4.34 4.00
N GLY A 48 -9.43 4.81 4.40
CA GLY A 48 -9.57 5.85 5.42
C GLY A 48 -8.86 5.48 6.73
N LYS A 49 -9.12 4.28 7.26
CA LYS A 49 -8.48 3.76 8.47
C LYS A 49 -6.98 3.60 8.33
N THR A 50 -6.51 3.22 7.15
CA THR A 50 -5.08 3.10 6.86
C THR A 50 -4.37 4.46 6.97
N ASN A 51 -5.00 5.54 6.50
CA ASN A 51 -4.47 6.90 6.67
C ASN A 51 -4.45 7.34 8.15
N GLU A 52 -5.47 6.98 8.94
CA GLU A 52 -5.49 7.24 10.40
C GLU A 52 -4.32 6.54 11.10
N VAL A 53 -4.10 5.26 10.81
CA VAL A 53 -2.98 4.47 11.36
C VAL A 53 -1.64 5.08 10.96
N MET A 54 -1.48 5.49 9.70
CA MET A 54 -0.26 6.15 9.22
C MET A 54 0.07 7.41 10.02
N LYS A 55 -0.94 8.22 10.35
CA LYS A 55 -0.79 9.43 11.16
C LYS A 55 -0.32 9.13 12.58
N VAL A 56 -0.85 8.06 13.19
CA VAL A 56 -0.46 7.63 14.54
C VAL A 56 0.97 7.09 14.55
N LEU A 57 1.31 6.19 13.61
CA LEU A 57 2.62 5.56 13.53
C LEU A 57 3.75 6.57 13.24
N GLY A 58 3.45 7.65 12.51
CA GLY A 58 4.41 8.73 12.29
C GLY A 58 4.88 9.45 13.57
N GLY A 59 4.12 9.35 14.66
CA GLY A 59 4.51 9.90 15.97
C GLY A 59 5.29 8.93 16.86
N VAL A 60 5.40 7.65 16.48
CA VAL A 60 6.03 6.62 17.31
C VAL A 60 7.54 6.63 17.10
N ARG A 61 8.30 6.83 18.19
CA ARG A 61 9.77 6.79 18.16
C ARG A 61 10.25 5.42 17.66
N GLY A 62 11.12 5.45 16.66
CA GLY A 62 11.73 4.24 16.08
C GLY A 62 11.07 3.76 14.79
N VAL A 63 9.86 4.24 14.47
CA VAL A 63 9.23 3.97 13.17
C VAL A 63 9.95 4.80 12.10
N LYS A 64 10.45 4.13 11.06
CA LYS A 64 11.14 4.73 9.92
C LYS A 64 10.67 4.09 8.62
N ASN A 65 10.70 4.84 7.53
CA ASN A 65 10.50 4.34 6.16
C ASN A 65 9.23 3.48 5.97
N PHE A 66 8.13 3.88 6.61
CA PHE A 66 6.85 3.18 6.50
C PHE A 66 6.00 3.74 5.36
N GLY A 67 5.23 2.87 4.73
CA GLY A 67 4.37 3.21 3.60
C GLY A 67 3.02 2.50 3.68
N ILE A 68 2.11 2.94 2.83
CA ILE A 68 0.81 2.28 2.65
C ILE A 68 0.85 1.54 1.31
N LEU A 69 0.53 0.25 1.32
CA LEU A 69 0.13 -0.46 0.11
C LEU A 69 -1.33 -0.10 -0.18
N ARG A 70 -1.56 0.76 -1.17
CA ARG A 70 -2.91 1.17 -1.57
C ARG A 70 -3.50 0.13 -2.51
N ASN A 71 -4.68 -0.37 -2.15
CA ASN A 71 -5.46 -1.27 -3.00
C ASN A 71 -6.47 -0.52 -3.90
N LEU A 72 -6.65 0.79 -3.68
CA LEU A 72 -7.58 1.64 -4.43
C LEU A 72 -6.85 2.67 -5.30
N GLY A 73 -7.51 3.10 -6.38
CA GLY A 73 -7.07 4.22 -7.21
C GLY A 73 -6.36 3.81 -8.51
N GLN A 74 -6.17 2.51 -8.76
CA GLN A 74 -5.74 2.03 -10.06
C GLN A 74 -6.88 2.22 -11.07
N PRO A 75 -6.66 2.95 -12.19
CA PRO A 75 -7.71 3.15 -13.17
C PRO A 75 -7.97 1.84 -13.93
N GLU A 76 -9.25 1.56 -14.16
CA GLU A 76 -9.70 0.39 -14.92
C GLU A 76 -10.68 0.82 -16.02
N MET A 77 -10.60 0.13 -17.17
CA MET A 77 -11.58 0.29 -18.24
C MET A 77 -12.74 -0.69 -18.00
N SER A 78 -13.93 -0.15 -17.75
CA SER A 78 -15.15 -0.96 -17.61
C SER A 78 -16.05 -0.77 -18.83
N VAL A 79 -16.28 -1.85 -19.58
CA VAL A 79 -17.27 -1.86 -20.67
C VAL A 79 -18.57 -2.43 -20.12
N ARG A 80 -19.57 -1.56 -19.92
CA ARG A 80 -20.92 -1.96 -19.50
C ARG A 80 -21.82 -2.05 -20.73
N LEU A 81 -22.13 -3.27 -21.12
CA LEU A 81 -23.02 -3.54 -22.25
C LEU A 81 -24.48 -3.28 -21.84
N ASP A 82 -25.20 -2.53 -22.67
CA ASP A 82 -26.62 -2.26 -22.49
C ASP A 82 -27.45 -3.42 -23.06
N GLN A 83 -28.01 -4.24 -22.17
CA GLN A 83 -28.76 -5.43 -22.58
C GLN A 83 -30.03 -5.09 -23.37
N THR A 84 -30.68 -3.96 -23.09
CA THR A 84 -31.91 -3.55 -23.76
C THR A 84 -31.63 -3.13 -25.20
N ARG A 85 -30.50 -2.47 -25.46
CA ARG A 85 -30.08 -2.14 -26.83
C ARG A 85 -29.57 -3.34 -27.63
N MET A 86 -29.14 -4.40 -26.94
CA MET A 86 -28.67 -5.64 -27.57
C MET A 86 -29.80 -6.65 -27.83
N ALA A 87 -30.94 -6.53 -27.16
CA ALA A 87 -32.09 -7.39 -27.38
C ALA A 87 -32.82 -6.99 -28.68
N ALA A 88 -32.66 -7.82 -29.70
CA ALA A 88 -33.40 -7.75 -30.97
C ALA A 88 -34.80 -8.37 -30.83
#